data_AF-A0AAW2Y953-F1
#
_entry.id   AF-A0AAW2Y953-F1
#
_cell.length_a   1.000
_cell.length_b   1.000
_cell.length_c   1.000
_cell.angle_alpha   90.00
_cell.angle_beta   90.00
_cell.angle_gamma   90.00
#
_symmetry.space_group_name_H-M   'P 1'
#
loop_
_entity.id
_entity.type
_entity.pdbx_description
1 polymer ?
#
loop_
_entity_poly.entity_id
_entity_poly.type
_entity_poly.pdbx_seq_one_letter_code
_entity_poly.pdbx_strand_id
1 'polypeptide(L)'
;MEDKNDMQEIIKEHIKLKFIEPGVSAYSSPSFLLRNQGEIKKESTIAVNKIEFLGILIGEAGIELQEYIVEKILNFSNVFKEKKQLQGFLGVVNFADIFIKDLARYKKNFQPLLKETETLKRKREEFHTQRVLRLKQVCNNLPKLAIPQHEDELVV
;
A
#
# COMPACT_ATOMS: atom_id res chain seq x y z
N MET A 1 8.80 34.06 8.04
CA MET A 1 9.52 33.38 9.15
C MET A 1 9.10 33.98 10.48
N GLU A 2 8.82 35.28 10.53
CA GLU A 2 8.17 36.00 11.64
C GLU A 2 6.83 35.39 12.10
N ASP A 3 5.88 35.12 11.21
CA ASP A 3 4.53 34.67 11.60
C ASP A 3 4.50 33.40 12.48
N LYS A 4 5.48 32.50 12.31
CA LYS A 4 5.58 31.29 13.13
C LYS A 4 6.09 31.58 14.54
N ASN A 5 6.95 32.59 14.69
CA ASN A 5 7.45 33.02 15.99
C ASN A 5 6.36 33.79 16.75
N ASP A 6 5.61 34.64 16.05
CA ASP A 6 4.52 35.43 16.64
C ASP A 6 3.41 34.52 17.19
N MET A 7 3.03 33.50 16.42
CA MET A 7 2.07 32.48 16.88
C MET A 7 2.58 31.72 18.11
N GLN A 8 3.88 31.46 18.22
CA GLN A 8 4.47 30.78 19.38
C GLN A 8 4.46 31.66 20.63
N GLU A 9 4.68 32.97 20.49
CA GLU A 9 4.57 33.90 21.62
C GLU A 9 3.13 34.03 22.12
N ILE A 10 2.17 34.12 21.20
CA ILE A 10 0.73 34.17 21.54
C ILE A 10 0.32 32.93 22.33
N ILE A 11 0.73 31.74 21.88
CA ILE A 11 0.43 30.47 22.57
C ILE A 11 1.05 30.45 23.98
N LYS A 12 2.29 30.93 24.13
CA LYS A 12 2.95 30.99 25.45
C LYS A 12 2.24 31.92 26.42
N GLU A 13 1.83 33.10 25.96
CA GLU A 13 1.07 34.05 26.78
C GLU A 13 -0.31 33.47 27.17
N HIS A 14 -0.99 32.78 26.26
CA HIS A 14 -2.29 32.16 26.57
C HIS A 14 -2.20 31.00 27.57
N ILE A 15 -1.12 30.20 27.52
CA ILE A 15 -0.85 29.16 28.53
C ILE A 15 -0.54 29.80 29.89
N LYS A 16 0.26 30.87 29.91
CA LYS A 16 0.62 31.61 31.13
C LYS A 16 -0.59 32.24 31.81
N LEU A 17 -1.52 32.75 31.01
CA LEU A 17 -2.79 33.34 31.47
C LEU A 17 -3.87 32.29 31.76
N LYS A 18 -3.56 30.99 31.61
CA LYS A 18 -4.48 29.85 31.80
C LYS A 18 -5.75 29.92 30.94
N PHE A 19 -5.71 30.60 29.80
CA PHE A 19 -6.80 30.56 28.82
C PHE A 19 -6.85 29.23 28.07
N ILE A 20 -5.70 28.54 27.97
CA ILE A 20 -5.53 27.25 27.30
C ILE A 20 -4.67 26.35 28.19
N GLU A 21 -5.01 25.06 28.27
CA GLU A 21 -4.19 24.05 28.93
C GLU A 21 -3.56 23.11 27.89
N PRO A 22 -2.28 22.71 28.05
CA PRO A 22 -1.67 21.71 27.18
C PRO A 22 -2.36 20.36 27.39
N GLY A 23 -2.84 19.76 26.29
CA GLY A 23 -3.49 18.45 26.34
C GLY A 23 -2.51 17.36 26.76
N VAL A 24 -2.64 16.85 27.98
CA VAL A 24 -1.94 15.64 28.43
C VAL A 24 -2.88 14.47 28.17
N SER A 25 -2.62 13.66 27.15
CA SER A 25 -3.45 12.46 26.93
C SER A 25 -3.25 11.50 28.10
N ALA A 26 -4.34 11.03 28.70
CA ALA A 26 -4.32 10.07 29.82
C ALA A 26 -3.67 8.72 29.48
N TYR A 27 -3.39 8.46 28.19
CA TYR A 27 -2.73 7.26 27.70
C TYR A 27 -1.20 7.39 27.55
N SER A 28 -0.59 8.51 27.98
CA SER A 28 0.87 8.69 27.95
C SER A 28 1.53 7.88 29.09
N SER A 29 1.57 6.55 28.93
CA SER A 29 2.24 5.65 29.87
C SER A 29 3.76 5.90 29.87
N PRO A 30 4.45 5.84 31.03
CA PRO A 30 5.91 5.97 31.11
C PRO A 30 6.69 4.94 30.26
N SER A 31 6.11 3.76 29.99
CA SER A 31 6.69 2.76 29.08
C SER A 31 6.62 3.17 27.60
N PHE A 32 5.77 4.16 27.29
CA PHE A 32 5.60 4.78 25.97
C PHE A 32 6.53 5.99 25.76
N LEU A 33 7.33 6.39 26.78
CA LEU A 33 8.30 7.49 26.69
C LEU A 33 9.63 7.11 26.01
N LEU A 34 9.75 5.89 25.48
CA LEU A 34 10.59 5.70 24.31
C LEU A 34 9.91 6.47 23.19
N ARG A 35 10.40 7.68 22.88
CA ARG A 35 10.04 8.41 21.66
C ARG A 35 10.21 7.47 20.48
N ASN A 36 9.16 6.75 20.15
CA ASN A 36 9.05 6.02 18.91
C ASN A 36 9.22 7.09 17.84
N GLN A 37 10.19 6.93 16.94
CA GLN A 37 10.34 7.85 15.82
C GLN A 37 9.03 8.00 15.00
N GLY A 38 8.07 7.07 15.17
CA GLY A 38 6.72 7.14 14.65
C GLY A 38 5.79 8.21 15.25
N GLU A 39 6.08 8.77 16.44
CA GLU A 39 5.28 9.89 16.99
C GLU A 39 5.82 11.28 16.58
N ILE A 40 6.99 11.34 15.94
CA ILE A 40 7.68 12.60 15.63
C ILE A 40 7.16 13.28 14.35
N LYS A 41 6.24 12.65 13.60
CA LYS A 41 5.49 13.30 12.50
C LYS A 41 4.07 12.75 12.46
N LYS A 42 3.08 13.56 12.85
CA LYS A 42 1.70 13.34 12.39
C LYS A 42 1.70 13.61 10.87
N GLU A 43 1.87 12.56 10.06
CA GLU A 43 1.83 12.60 8.59
C GLU A 43 0.40 12.76 8.05
N SER A 44 -0.42 13.59 8.70
CA SER A 44 -1.75 13.91 8.19
C SER A 44 -1.61 14.85 7.00
N THR A 45 -1.94 14.37 5.81
CA THR A 45 -2.12 15.18 4.62
C THR A 45 -3.56 15.71 4.61
N ILE A 46 -3.70 17.03 4.71
CA ILE A 46 -5.00 17.72 4.75
C ILE A 46 -5.03 18.70 3.57
N ALA A 47 -6.15 18.77 2.86
CA ALA A 47 -6.38 19.70 1.74
C ALA A 47 -5.30 19.65 0.64
N VAL A 48 -4.96 18.45 0.18
CA VAL A 48 -4.01 18.23 -0.93
C VAL A 48 -4.71 17.57 -2.12
N ASN A 49 -4.28 17.89 -3.34
CA ASN A 49 -4.89 17.37 -4.57
C ASN A 49 -4.50 15.91 -4.87
N LYS A 50 -3.44 15.42 -4.23
CA LYS A 50 -2.95 14.04 -4.35
C LYS A 50 -2.74 13.46 -2.97
N ILE A 51 -3.36 12.31 -2.71
CA ILE A 51 -3.23 11.58 -1.45
C ILE A 51 -2.72 10.17 -1.69
N GLU A 52 -1.97 9.67 -0.72
CA GLU A 52 -1.62 8.27 -0.63
C GLU A 52 -2.54 7.62 0.40
N PHE A 53 -3.32 6.63 -0.01
CA PHE A 53 -4.25 5.96 0.87
C PHE A 53 -4.25 4.47 0.60
N LEU A 54 -3.98 3.67 1.63
CA LEU A 54 -3.97 2.21 1.57
C LEU A 54 -3.24 1.68 0.33
N GLY A 55 -1.97 2.00 0.09
CA GLY A 55 -1.27 1.40 -1.05
C GLY A 55 -1.57 2.05 -2.41
N ILE A 56 -2.48 3.02 -2.46
CA ILE A 56 -3.03 3.60 -3.68
C ILE A 56 -2.76 5.11 -3.70
N LEU A 57 -2.39 5.62 -4.87
CA LEU A 57 -2.25 7.04 -5.16
C LEU A 57 -3.54 7.52 -5.80
N ILE A 58 -4.21 8.47 -5.15
CA ILE A 58 -5.45 9.06 -5.64
C ILE A 58 -5.16 10.53 -5.93
N GLY A 59 -5.47 10.99 -7.14
CA GLY A 59 -5.39 12.40 -7.50
C GLY A 59 -6.25 12.74 -8.72
N GLU A 60 -6.11 13.95 -9.24
CA GLU A 60 -6.89 14.45 -10.39
C GLU A 60 -6.70 13.60 -11.66
N ALA A 61 -5.52 13.01 -11.85
CA ALA A 61 -5.21 12.17 -13.00
C ALA A 61 -5.83 10.75 -12.90
N GLY A 62 -6.40 10.38 -11.75
CA GLY A 62 -6.98 9.07 -11.50
C GLY A 62 -6.39 8.35 -10.28
N ILE A 63 -6.57 7.03 -10.30
CA ILE A 63 -6.18 6.08 -9.25
C ILE A 63 -5.03 5.22 -9.79
N GLU A 64 -3.94 5.16 -9.04
CA GLU A 64 -2.73 4.42 -9.41
C GLU A 64 -2.23 3.59 -8.23
N LEU A 65 -1.52 2.50 -8.51
CA LEU A 65 -0.87 1.72 -7.46
C LEU A 65 0.44 2.39 -7.02
N GLN A 66 0.76 2.38 -5.73
CA GLN A 66 2.04 2.90 -5.23
C GLN A 66 3.24 2.12 -5.79
N GLU A 67 4.29 2.86 -6.17
CA GLU A 67 5.50 2.32 -6.80
C GLU A 67 6.17 1.23 -5.96
N TYR A 68 6.27 1.42 -4.63
CA TYR A 68 6.92 0.42 -3.76
C TYR A 68 6.21 -0.95 -3.77
N ILE A 69 4.89 -1.00 -4.06
CA ILE A 69 4.16 -2.26 -4.17
C ILE A 69 4.53 -2.97 -5.46
N VAL A 70 4.66 -2.22 -6.56
CA VAL A 70 5.15 -2.74 -7.84
C VAL A 70 6.57 -3.26 -7.68
N GLU A 71 7.46 -2.47 -7.06
CA GLU A 71 8.82 -2.90 -6.73
C GLU A 71 8.84 -4.17 -5.88
N LYS A 72 7.98 -4.26 -4.87
CA LYS A 72 7.85 -5.45 -4.03
C LYS A 72 7.47 -6.67 -4.87
N ILE A 73 6.54 -6.54 -5.81
CA ILE A 73 6.16 -7.63 -6.74
C ILE A 73 7.34 -8.03 -7.63
N LEU A 74 8.07 -7.06 -8.18
CA LEU A 74 9.22 -7.29 -9.05
C LEU A 74 10.38 -7.98 -8.33
N ASN A 75 10.61 -7.61 -7.06
CA ASN A 75 11.67 -8.14 -6.20
C ASN A 75 11.42 -9.56 -5.67
N PHE A 76 10.23 -10.15 -5.84
CA PHE A 76 10.00 -11.54 -5.46
C PHE A 76 10.89 -12.51 -6.27
N SER A 77 11.18 -13.69 -5.72
CA SER A 77 11.83 -14.74 -6.52
C SER A 77 10.96 -15.15 -7.71
N ASN A 78 11.60 -15.47 -8.85
CA ASN A 78 10.90 -16.04 -10.02
C ASN A 78 10.65 -17.54 -9.87
N VAL A 79 11.29 -18.18 -8.90
CA VAL A 79 11.19 -19.62 -8.61
C VAL A 79 10.72 -19.79 -7.16
N PHE A 80 9.61 -20.50 -6.98
CA PHE A 80 9.04 -20.78 -5.66
C PHE A 80 9.24 -22.25 -5.31
N LYS A 81 10.07 -22.52 -4.29
CA LYS A 81 10.28 -23.89 -3.78
C LYS A 81 9.15 -24.28 -2.85
N GLU A 82 8.73 -23.35 -2.01
CA GLU A 82 7.69 -23.55 -1.00
C GLU A 82 6.33 -22.98 -1.41
N LYS A 83 5.26 -23.63 -0.95
CA LYS A 83 3.89 -23.12 -1.11
C LYS A 83 3.69 -21.77 -0.43
N LYS A 84 4.31 -21.55 0.74
CA LYS A 84 4.22 -20.27 1.46
C LYS A 84 4.77 -19.11 0.64
N GLN A 85 5.87 -19.31 -0.09
CA GLN A 85 6.44 -18.28 -0.97
C GLN A 85 5.48 -17.93 -2.12
N LEU A 86 4.87 -18.95 -2.74
CA LEU A 86 3.86 -18.75 -3.78
C LEU A 86 2.60 -18.05 -3.23
N GLN A 87 2.13 -18.44 -2.04
CA GLN A 87 0.99 -17.78 -1.37
C GLN A 87 1.29 -16.32 -1.05
N GLY A 88 2.48 -16.03 -0.54
CA GLY A 88 2.92 -14.66 -0.27
C GLY A 88 2.96 -13.81 -1.54
N PHE A 89 3.53 -14.34 -2.63
CA PHE A 89 3.54 -13.67 -3.93
C PHE A 89 2.13 -13.41 -4.45
N LEU A 90 1.26 -14.43 -4.46
CA LEU A 90 -0.13 -14.27 -4.90
C LEU A 90 -0.92 -13.29 -4.03
N GLY A 91 -0.61 -13.21 -2.73
CA GLY A 91 -1.22 -12.25 -1.82
C GLY A 91 -0.87 -10.80 -2.19
N VAL A 92 0.40 -10.52 -2.48
CA VAL A 92 0.80 -9.16 -2.94
C VAL A 92 0.22 -8.84 -4.30
N VAL A 93 0.21 -9.81 -5.23
CA VAL A 93 -0.40 -9.61 -6.55
C VAL A 93 -1.92 -9.40 -6.46
N ASN A 94 -2.59 -10.03 -5.50
CA ASN A 94 -4.02 -9.82 -5.24
C ASN A 94 -4.35 -8.38 -4.83
N PHE A 95 -3.39 -7.66 -4.26
CA PHE A 95 -3.56 -6.26 -3.95
C PHE A 95 -3.65 -5.40 -5.22
N ALA A 96 -2.94 -5.79 -6.28
CA ALA A 96 -2.96 -5.12 -7.58
C ALA A 96 -4.11 -5.61 -8.50
N ASP A 97 -5.04 -6.45 -8.01
CA ASP A 97 -6.08 -7.11 -8.82
C ASP A 97 -6.95 -6.09 -9.57
N ILE A 98 -7.33 -4.99 -8.91
CA ILE A 98 -8.16 -3.94 -9.51
C ILE A 98 -7.51 -3.27 -10.74
N PHE A 99 -6.18 -3.32 -10.85
CA PHE A 99 -5.42 -2.74 -11.96
C PHE A 99 -5.12 -3.78 -13.06
N ILE A 100 -5.28 -5.08 -12.78
CA ILE A 100 -4.88 -6.16 -13.68
C ILE A 100 -6.12 -6.79 -14.31
N LYS A 101 -6.30 -6.56 -15.62
CA LYS A 101 -7.34 -7.23 -16.39
C LYS A 101 -7.14 -8.76 -16.39
N ASP A 102 -8.21 -9.49 -16.11
CA ASP A 102 -8.28 -10.96 -16.13
C ASP A 102 -7.28 -11.68 -15.20
N LEU A 103 -6.92 -11.10 -14.04
CA LEU A 103 -6.00 -11.72 -13.08
C LEU A 103 -6.42 -13.14 -12.67
N ALA A 104 -7.73 -13.41 -12.60
CA ALA A 104 -8.29 -14.72 -12.31
C ALA A 104 -7.76 -15.82 -13.26
N ARG A 105 -7.57 -15.50 -14.55
CA ARG A 105 -7.02 -16.43 -15.54
C ARG A 105 -5.56 -16.76 -15.26
N TYR A 106 -4.78 -15.78 -14.79
CA TYR A 106 -3.40 -15.99 -14.36
C TYR A 106 -3.36 -16.83 -13.08
N LYS A 107 -4.17 -16.50 -12.08
CA LYS A 107 -4.30 -17.23 -10.79
C LYS A 107 -4.69 -18.69 -10.97
N LYS A 108 -5.58 -19.01 -11.91
CA LYS A 108 -6.00 -20.40 -12.22
C LYS A 108 -4.81 -21.32 -12.51
N ASN A 109 -3.75 -20.80 -13.14
CA ASN A 109 -2.55 -21.59 -13.43
C ASN A 109 -1.74 -21.97 -12.18
N PHE A 110 -1.91 -21.22 -11.08
CA PHE A 110 -1.21 -21.44 -9.81
C PHE A 110 -2.05 -22.24 -8.80
N GLN A 111 -3.36 -22.34 -8.98
CA GLN A 111 -4.24 -23.17 -8.14
C GLN A 111 -3.76 -24.62 -7.90
N PRO A 112 -3.29 -25.39 -8.91
CA PRO A 112 -2.80 -26.75 -8.66
C PRO A 112 -1.60 -26.77 -7.71
N LEU A 113 -0.73 -25.75 -7.72
CA LEU A 113 0.44 -25.66 -6.86
C LEU A 113 0.09 -25.42 -5.39
N LEU A 114 -1.08 -24.82 -5.12
CA LEU A 114 -1.58 -24.60 -3.76
C LEU A 114 -2.12 -25.88 -3.11
N LYS A 115 -2.47 -26.90 -3.91
CA LYS A 115 -3.08 -28.16 -3.42
C LYS A 115 -2.07 -29.22 -2.94
N GLU A 116 -0.77 -28.95 -3.04
CA GLU A 116 0.31 -29.73 -2.40
C GLU A 116 0.27 -31.25 -2.65
N THR A 117 0.64 -31.67 -3.87
CA THR A 117 0.80 -33.10 -4.21
C THR A 117 2.26 -33.40 -4.58
N GLU A 118 2.80 -34.55 -4.16
CA GLU A 118 4.21 -34.97 -4.39
C GLU A 118 4.62 -34.90 -5.87
N THR A 119 3.72 -35.25 -6.79
CA THR A 119 3.93 -35.20 -8.24
C THR A 119 4.09 -33.77 -8.80
N LEU A 120 3.54 -32.76 -8.11
CA LEU A 120 3.59 -31.34 -8.48
C LEU A 120 4.82 -30.63 -7.90
N LYS A 121 5.57 -31.25 -6.98
CA LYS A 121 6.85 -30.71 -6.49
C LYS A 121 7.93 -30.73 -7.58
N ARG A 122 7.99 -31.80 -8.40
CA ARG A 122 9.01 -31.97 -9.46
C ARG A 122 8.75 -31.17 -10.75
N LYS A 123 7.49 -30.80 -11.05
CA LYS A 123 7.13 -29.97 -12.23
C LYS A 123 7.24 -28.46 -11.97
N ARG A 124 7.71 -28.04 -10.79
CA ARG A 124 7.56 -26.68 -10.25
C ARG A 124 8.52 -25.66 -10.86
N GLU A 125 9.61 -26.10 -11.50
CA GLU A 125 10.76 -25.23 -11.78
C GLU A 125 10.73 -24.46 -13.10
N GLU A 126 10.26 -25.00 -14.22
CA GLU A 126 10.50 -24.35 -15.53
C GLU A 126 9.25 -23.72 -16.16
N PHE A 127 8.11 -24.43 -16.13
CA PHE A 127 6.86 -23.97 -16.75
C PHE A 127 6.15 -22.84 -15.98
N HIS A 128 6.50 -22.65 -14.71
CA HIS A 128 5.87 -21.65 -13.84
C HIS A 128 6.68 -20.36 -13.73
N THR A 129 8.00 -20.42 -13.84
CA THR A 129 8.88 -19.24 -13.87
C THR A 129 8.52 -18.29 -15.01
N GLN A 130 8.24 -18.82 -16.21
CA GLN A 130 7.77 -18.00 -17.33
C GLN A 130 6.43 -17.30 -17.04
N ARG A 131 5.53 -17.94 -16.29
CA ARG A 131 4.24 -17.32 -15.92
C ARG A 131 4.41 -16.23 -14.87
N VAL A 132 5.28 -16.45 -13.90
CA VAL A 132 5.63 -15.42 -12.90
C VAL A 132 6.26 -14.22 -13.60
N LEU A 133 7.16 -14.43 -14.55
CA LEU A 133 7.76 -13.37 -15.36
C LEU A 133 6.71 -12.61 -16.16
N ARG A 134 5.79 -13.31 -16.86
CA ARG A 134 4.67 -12.65 -17.57
C ARG A 134 3.81 -11.81 -16.62
N LEU A 135 3.51 -12.34 -15.44
CA LEU A 135 2.70 -11.61 -14.46
C LEU A 135 3.43 -10.37 -13.95
N LYS A 136 4.74 -10.47 -13.69
CA LYS A 136 5.58 -9.33 -13.33
C LYS A 136 5.64 -8.26 -14.43
N GLN A 137 5.70 -8.67 -15.70
CA GLN A 137 5.64 -7.74 -16.83
C GLN A 137 4.31 -6.98 -16.88
N VAL A 138 3.20 -7.66 -16.60
CA VAL A 138 1.88 -7.01 -16.50
C VAL A 138 1.85 -6.03 -15.32
N CYS A 139 2.37 -6.44 -14.15
CA CYS A 139 2.47 -5.57 -12.98
C CYS A 139 3.41 -4.37 -13.15
N ASN A 140 4.36 -4.43 -14.09
CA ASN A 140 5.24 -3.30 -14.39
C ASN A 140 4.53 -2.21 -15.20
N ASN A 141 3.50 -2.58 -15.97
CA ASN A 141 2.78 -1.68 -16.87
C ASN A 141 1.30 -1.64 -16.48
N LEU A 142 1.02 -1.26 -15.23
CA LEU A 142 -0.35 -1.14 -14.74
C LEU A 142 -1.02 0.12 -15.31
N PRO A 143 -2.28 0.02 -15.78
CA PRO A 143 -3.04 1.17 -16.22
C PRO A 143 -3.43 2.05 -15.02
N LYS A 144 -3.53 3.35 -15.29
CA LYS A 144 -4.16 4.30 -14.37
C LYS A 144 -5.68 4.16 -14.52
N LEU A 145 -6.40 4.11 -13.41
CA LEU A 145 -7.86 3.98 -13.42
C LEU A 145 -8.50 5.37 -13.29
N ALA A 146 -9.53 5.64 -14.07
CA ALA A 146 -10.29 6.88 -13.96
C ALA A 146 -11.21 6.86 -12.73
N ILE A 147 -11.47 8.04 -12.17
CA ILE A 147 -12.47 8.20 -11.10
C ILE A 147 -13.84 8.30 -11.78
N PRO A 148 -14.77 7.38 -11.48
CA PRO A 148 -16.10 7.40 -12.11
C PRO A 148 -16.84 8.69 -11.78
N GLN A 149 -17.51 9.26 -12.78
CA GLN A 149 -18.36 10.43 -12.66
C GLN A 149 -19.82 10.01 -12.45
N HIS A 150 -20.66 10.95 -11.99
CA HIS A 150 -22.07 10.66 -11.74
C HIS A 150 -22.86 10.33 -13.01
N GLU A 151 -22.40 10.84 -14.15
CA GLU A 151 -23.00 10.67 -15.46
C GLU A 151 -22.59 9.35 -16.15
N ASP A 152 -21.62 8.61 -15.60
CA ASP A 152 -21.15 7.36 -16.18
C ASP A 152 -22.17 6.23 -15.98
N GLU A 153 -22.50 5.52 -17.05
CA GLU A 153 -23.34 4.33 -16.99
C GLU A 153 -22.54 3.13 -16.44
N LEU A 154 -23.03 2.55 -15.34
CA LEU A 154 -22.45 1.33 -14.79
C LEU A 154 -22.81 0.13 -15.67
N VAL A 155 -21.79 -0.47 -16.30
CA VAL A 155 -21.94 -1.76 -16.99
C VAL A 155 -21.70 -2.88 -15.97
N VAL A 156 -22.77 -3.61 -15.64
CA VAL A 156 -22.77 -4.76 -14.70
C VAL A 156 -22.76 -6.08 -15.46
#